data_AF-Q38K77-F1
#
_entry.id   AF-Q38K77-F1
#
_cell.length_a   1.000
_cell.length_b   1.000
_cell.length_c   1.000
_cell.angle_alpha   90.00
_cell.angle_beta   90.00
_cell.angle_gamma   90.00
#
_symmetry.space_group_name_H-M   'P 1'
#
loop_
_entity.id
_entity.type
_entity.pdbx_description
1 polymer ?
#
loop_
_entity_poly.entity_id
_entity_poly.type
_entity_poly.pdbx_seq_one_letter_code
_entity_poly.pdbx_strand_id
1 'polypeptide(L)'
;MEADKYLKLIQEELQNLPDYVNEYYLGTNHAVTTTYQYLTEIRRFFDWLRSSGLVSVNSNKDLPIDTLANLRRSDVMLYIDYLQHTTNAQGRLNSPTSINRSINALR
;
A
#
# COMPACT_ATOMS: atom_id res chain seq x y z
N MET A 1 18.20 7.85 -16.58
CA MET A 1 18.66 6.62 -15.93
C MET A 1 17.47 5.90 -15.30
N GLU A 2 17.54 4.60 -15.00
CA GLU A 2 16.42 3.88 -14.35
C GLU A 2 16.01 4.49 -13.01
N ALA A 3 16.96 5.07 -12.26
CA ALA A 3 16.71 5.79 -11.02
C ALA A 3 15.72 6.96 -11.20
N ASP A 4 15.90 7.78 -12.23
CA ASP A 4 15.04 8.95 -12.51
C ASP A 4 13.58 8.53 -12.77
N LYS A 5 13.40 7.38 -13.45
CA LYS A 5 12.08 6.80 -13.69
C LYS A 5 11.39 6.43 -12.38
N TYR A 6 12.08 5.73 -11.48
CA TYR A 6 11.48 5.35 -10.21
C TYR A 6 11.23 6.55 -9.29
N LEU A 7 12.08 7.56 -9.30
CA LEU A 7 11.84 8.81 -8.55
C LEU A 7 10.54 9.48 -9.00
N LYS A 8 10.28 9.53 -10.31
CA LYS A 8 9.01 10.04 -10.84
C LYS A 8 7.81 9.21 -10.37
N LEU A 9 7.91 7.89 -10.46
CA LEU A 9 6.83 6.98 -10.02
C LEU A 9 6.56 7.09 -8.50
N ILE A 10 7.61 7.28 -7.70
CA ILE A 10 7.47 7.53 -6.25
C ILE A 10 6.72 8.84 -6.02
N GLN A 11 7.07 9.92 -6.71
CA GLN A 11 6.37 11.19 -6.58
C GLN A 11 4.90 11.09 -6.97
N GLU A 12 4.59 10.36 -8.05
CA GLU A 12 3.21 10.08 -8.48
C GLU A 12 2.42 9.30 -7.40
N GLU A 13 3.00 8.27 -6.80
CA GLU A 13 2.34 7.54 -5.70
C GLU A 13 2.13 8.43 -4.47
N LEU A 14 3.15 9.19 -4.04
CA LEU A 14 3.06 10.08 -2.87
C LEU A 14 2.00 11.18 -3.04
N GLN A 15 1.80 11.71 -4.26
CA GLN A 15 0.76 12.71 -4.52
C GLN A 15 -0.67 12.20 -4.31
N ASN A 16 -0.85 10.87 -4.41
CA ASN A 16 -2.15 10.19 -4.33
C ASN A 16 -2.38 9.50 -2.97
N LEU A 17 -1.40 9.57 -2.07
CA LEU A 17 -1.46 9.02 -0.72
C LEU A 17 -1.57 10.14 0.32
N PRO A 18 -2.03 9.85 1.54
CA PRO A 18 -2.05 10.81 2.65
C PRO A 18 -0.65 11.30 3.01
N ASP A 19 -0.57 12.52 3.52
CA ASP A 19 0.70 13.17 3.86
C ASP A 19 1.53 12.38 4.88
N TYR A 20 0.89 11.66 5.82
CA TYR A 20 1.59 10.82 6.79
C TYR A 20 2.37 9.65 6.15
N VAL A 21 2.01 9.22 4.94
CA VAL A 21 2.79 8.21 4.20
C VAL A 21 4.10 8.80 3.70
N ASN A 22 4.09 10.07 3.31
CA ASN A 22 5.30 10.79 2.93
C ASN A 22 6.23 10.99 4.13
N GLU A 23 5.68 11.35 5.29
CA GLU A 23 6.45 11.46 6.54
C GLU A 23 7.12 10.13 6.92
N TYR A 24 6.37 9.02 6.84
CA TYR A 24 6.92 7.68 7.03
C TYR A 24 8.04 7.38 6.02
N TYR A 25 7.81 7.66 4.73
CA TYR A 25 8.79 7.47 3.68
C TYR A 25 10.12 8.21 3.94
N LEU A 26 10.06 9.50 4.29
CA LEU A 26 11.25 10.31 4.57
C LEU A 26 12.08 9.77 5.74
N GLY A 27 11.47 8.99 6.64
CA GLY A 27 12.15 8.32 7.75
C GLY A 27 12.82 6.98 7.40
N THR A 28 12.62 6.44 6.19
CA THR A 28 13.15 5.13 5.78
C THR A 28 14.37 5.25 4.86
N ASN A 29 15.31 4.30 4.96
CA ASN A 29 16.50 4.24 4.09
C ASN A 29 16.46 3.01 3.16
N HIS A 30 15.41 2.91 2.36
CA HIS A 30 15.24 1.83 1.39
C HIS A 30 15.83 2.18 0.02
N ALA A 31 16.21 1.15 -0.74
CA ALA A 31 16.53 1.32 -2.15
C ALA A 31 15.29 1.86 -2.89
N VAL A 32 15.51 2.75 -3.86
CA VAL A 32 14.46 3.44 -4.63
C VAL A 32 13.42 2.47 -5.22
N THR A 33 13.84 1.30 -5.67
CA THR A 33 12.93 0.26 -6.20
C THR A 33 12.05 -0.36 -5.11
N THR A 34 12.61 -0.62 -3.92
CA THR A 34 11.87 -1.11 -2.76
C THR A 34 10.87 -0.08 -2.27
N THR A 35 11.27 1.19 -2.20
CA THR A 35 10.38 2.31 -1.87
C THR A 35 9.17 2.34 -2.77
N TYR A 36 9.39 2.36 -4.09
CA TYR A 36 8.29 2.37 -5.05
C TYR A 36 7.36 1.17 -4.85
N GLN A 37 7.91 -0.03 -4.68
CA GLN A 37 7.11 -1.21 -4.42
C GLN A 37 6.28 -1.06 -3.15
N TYR A 38 6.85 -0.58 -2.05
CA TYR A 38 6.11 -0.41 -0.79
C TYR A 38 4.98 0.61 -0.92
N LEU A 39 5.21 1.73 -1.62
CA LEU A 39 4.15 2.71 -1.89
C LEU A 39 2.99 2.08 -2.69
N THR A 40 3.29 1.26 -3.71
CA THR A 40 2.25 0.56 -4.46
C THR A 40 1.46 -0.45 -3.62
N GLU A 41 2.10 -1.10 -2.64
CA GLU A 41 1.42 -2.00 -1.70
C GLU A 41 0.56 -1.23 -0.69
N ILE A 42 1.02 -0.07 -0.21
CA ILE A 42 0.24 0.84 0.65
C ILE A 42 -1.00 1.33 -0.10
N ARG A 43 -0.85 1.78 -1.35
CA ARG A 43 -1.98 2.18 -2.21
C ARG A 43 -2.98 1.04 -2.37
N ARG A 44 -2.51 -0.18 -2.67
CA ARG A 44 -3.37 -1.37 -2.79
C ARG A 44 -4.14 -1.66 -1.50
N PHE A 45 -3.48 -1.51 -0.35
CA PHE A 45 -4.13 -1.69 0.94
C PHE A 45 -5.21 -0.64 1.20
N PHE A 46 -4.94 0.64 0.88
CA PHE A 46 -5.92 1.71 1.08
C PHE A 46 -7.11 1.58 0.10
N ASP A 47 -6.88 1.13 -1.13
CA ASP A 47 -7.93 0.76 -2.08
C ASP A 47 -8.82 -0.36 -1.50
N TRP A 48 -8.20 -1.36 -0.86
CA TRP A 48 -8.92 -2.43 -0.19
C TRP A 48 -9.71 -1.95 1.03
N LEU A 49 -9.15 -1.07 1.87
CA LEU A 49 -9.87 -0.51 3.03
C LEU A 49 -11.14 0.22 2.58
N ARG A 50 -11.07 0.98 1.49
CA ARG A 50 -12.24 1.68 0.91
C ARG A 50 -13.26 0.70 0.34
N SER A 51 -12.81 -0.26 -0.48
CA SER A 51 -13.73 -1.21 -1.14
C SER A 51 -14.34 -2.25 -0.20
N SER A 52 -13.69 -2.56 0.92
CA SER A 52 -14.22 -3.42 1.98
C SER A 52 -15.22 -2.71 2.91
N GLY A 53 -15.36 -1.38 2.80
CA GLY A 53 -16.25 -0.59 3.64
C GLY A 53 -15.71 -0.29 5.04
N LEU A 54 -14.43 -0.59 5.32
CA LEU A 54 -13.78 -0.26 6.59
C LEU A 54 -13.51 1.23 6.75
N VAL A 55 -13.47 1.97 5.64
CA VAL A 55 -13.38 3.43 5.63
C VAL A 55 -14.23 4.01 4.51
N SER A 56 -14.91 5.12 4.78
CA SER A 56 -15.79 5.81 3.82
C SER A 56 -15.17 7.14 3.42
N VAL A 57 -14.22 7.09 2.47
CA VAL A 57 -13.56 8.26 1.89
C VAL A 57 -13.48 8.14 0.37
N ASN A 58 -13.47 9.28 -0.32
CA ASN A 58 -13.51 9.32 -1.79
C ASN A 58 -12.16 8.99 -2.43
N SER A 59 -11.05 9.32 -1.77
CA SER A 59 -9.69 9.09 -2.25
C SER A 59 -8.82 8.46 -1.17
N ASN A 60 -7.77 7.75 -1.59
CA ASN A 60 -6.72 7.28 -0.66
C ASN A 60 -6.05 8.45 0.05
N LYS A 61 -5.93 9.61 -0.61
CA LYS A 61 -5.36 10.83 -0.04
C LYS A 61 -6.12 11.34 1.20
N ASP A 62 -7.41 11.04 1.28
CA ASP A 62 -8.29 11.49 2.36
C ASP A 62 -8.37 10.46 3.50
N LEU A 63 -7.63 9.34 3.43
CA LEU A 63 -7.69 8.28 4.43
C LEU A 63 -7.13 8.79 5.77
N PRO A 64 -7.92 8.81 6.87
CA PRO A 64 -7.45 9.32 8.16
C PRO A 64 -6.45 8.37 8.81
N ILE A 65 -5.42 8.92 9.49
CA ILE A 65 -4.47 8.11 10.26
C ILE A 65 -5.18 7.28 11.35
N ASP A 66 -6.27 7.79 11.92
CA ASP A 66 -7.09 7.09 12.91
C ASP A 66 -7.70 5.81 12.37
N THR A 67 -7.95 5.70 11.06
CA THR A 67 -8.38 4.45 10.44
C THR A 67 -7.34 3.36 10.66
N LEU A 68 -6.05 3.69 10.51
CA LEU A 68 -4.95 2.75 10.72
C LEU A 68 -4.76 2.42 12.20
N ALA A 69 -4.88 3.43 13.07
CA ALA A 69 -4.75 3.25 14.52
C ALA A 69 -5.83 2.32 15.10
N ASN A 70 -7.01 2.27 14.48
CA ASN A 70 -8.13 1.44 14.91
C ASN A 70 -8.23 0.08 14.20
N LEU A 71 -7.29 -0.26 13.31
CA LEU A 71 -7.29 -1.55 12.62
C LEU A 71 -7.15 -2.69 13.61
N ARG A 72 -8.05 -3.66 13.49
CA ARG A 72 -7.98 -4.89 14.27
C ARG A 72 -7.14 -5.91 13.52
N ARG A 73 -6.59 -6.85 14.27
CA ARG A 73 -5.92 -8.02 13.69
C ARG A 73 -6.83 -8.77 12.70
N SER A 74 -8.13 -8.85 12.97
CA SER A 74 -9.11 -9.47 12.06
C SER A 74 -9.15 -8.79 10.69
N ASP A 75 -9.04 -7.47 10.65
CA ASP A 75 -9.12 -6.69 9.41
C ASP A 75 -7.86 -6.94 8.57
N VAL A 76 -6.70 -7.01 9.21
CA VAL A 76 -5.44 -7.40 8.54
C VAL A 76 -5.51 -8.84 8.01
N MET A 77 -6.10 -9.77 8.77
CA MET A 77 -6.30 -11.14 8.30
C MET A 77 -7.24 -11.23 7.10
N LEU A 78 -8.32 -10.43 7.08
CA LEU A 78 -9.22 -10.31 5.94
C LEU A 78 -8.50 -9.75 4.70
N TYR A 79 -7.60 -8.78 4.88
CA TYR A 79 -6.78 -8.30 3.79
C TYR A 79 -5.85 -9.39 3.24
N ILE A 80 -5.18 -10.15 4.11
CA ILE A 80 -4.30 -11.25 3.68
C ILE A 80 -5.10 -12.31 2.92
N ASP A 81 -6.28 -12.68 3.41
CA ASP A 81 -7.18 -13.61 2.73
C ASP A 81 -7.60 -13.07 1.35
N TYR A 82 -7.97 -11.79 1.27
CA TYR A 82 -8.25 -11.11 -0.01
C TYR A 82 -7.06 -11.19 -0.97
N LEU A 83 -5.83 -10.98 -0.50
CA LEU A 83 -4.63 -11.07 -1.34
C LEU A 83 -4.42 -12.50 -1.87
N GLN A 84 -4.69 -13.52 -1.06
CA GLN A 84 -4.55 -14.93 -1.46
C GLN A 84 -5.55 -15.34 -2.55
N HIS A 85 -6.74 -14.75 -2.54
CA HIS A 85 -7.83 -15.10 -3.45
C HIS A 85 -8.01 -14.14 -4.63
N THR A 86 -7.14 -13.13 -4.76
CA THR A 86 -7.19 -12.17 -5.88
C THR A 86 -6.10 -12.40 -6.90
N THR A 87 -6.40 -12.01 -8.14
CA THR A 87 -5.43 -12.03 -9.22
C THR A 87 -4.70 -10.69 -9.33
N ASN A 88 -3.43 -10.76 -9.73
CA ASN A 88 -2.64 -9.60 -10.10
C ASN A 88 -3.04 -9.07 -11.48
N ALA A 89 -2.42 -7.98 -11.93
CA ALA A 89 -2.69 -7.39 -13.24
C ALA A 89 -2.43 -8.34 -14.45
N GLN A 90 -1.72 -9.45 -14.24
CA GLN A 90 -1.47 -10.47 -15.27
C GLN A 90 -2.47 -11.64 -15.20
N GLY A 91 -3.52 -11.52 -14.38
CA GLY A 91 -4.54 -12.55 -14.21
C GLY A 91 -4.08 -13.77 -13.40
N ARG A 92 -2.94 -13.70 -12.72
CA ARG A 92 -2.40 -14.79 -11.89
C ARG A 92 -2.66 -14.52 -10.41
N LEU A 93 -2.91 -15.57 -9.63
CA LEU A 93 -2.97 -15.44 -8.17
C LEU A 93 -1.70 -14.80 -7.61
N ASN A 94 -1.84 -14.01 -6.54
CA ASN A 94 -0.69 -13.41 -5.89
C ASN A 94 0.23 -14.49 -5.30
N SER A 95 1.53 -14.39 -5.58
CA SER A 95 2.51 -15.32 -5.02
C SER A 95 2.74 -15.05 -3.53
N PRO A 96 3.18 -16.05 -2.74
CA PRO A 96 3.55 -15.86 -1.34
C PRO A 96 4.56 -14.72 -1.14
N THR A 97 5.52 -14.57 -2.05
CA THR A 97 6.51 -13.48 -2.03
C THR A 97 5.84 -12.11 -2.19
N SER A 98 4.87 -11.98 -3.10
CA SER A 98 4.13 -10.72 -3.27
C SER A 98 3.31 -10.38 -2.03
N ILE A 99 2.65 -11.37 -1.44
CA ILE A 99 1.84 -11.20 -0.23
C ILE A 99 2.73 -10.78 0.94
N ASN A 100 3.89 -11.43 1.12
CA ASN A 100 4.86 -11.05 2.15
C ASN A 100 5.40 -9.63 1.94
N ARG A 101 5.58 -9.19 0.70
CA ARG A 101 5.95 -7.81 0.40
C ARG A 101 4.84 -6.83 0.82
N SER A 102 3.57 -7.14 0.53
CA SER A 102 2.44 -6.33 1.00
C SER A 102 2.42 -6.25 2.53
N ILE A 103 2.65 -7.38 3.23
CA ILE A 103 2.70 -7.40 4.70
C ILE A 103 3.87 -6.56 5.23
N ASN A 104 5.06 -6.67 4.62
CA ASN A 104 6.24 -5.90 5.06
C ASN A 104 6.10 -4.40 4.82
N ALA A 105 5.38 -4.00 3.78
CA ALA A 105 5.09 -2.59 3.52
C ALA A 105 4.17 -1.95 4.57
N LEU A 106 3.45 -2.76 5.36
CA LEU A 106 2.51 -2.32 6.40
C LEU A 106 3.06 -2.51 7.83
N ARG A 107 4.30 -2.96 7.96
CA ARG A 107 4.95 -3.21 9.26
C ARG A 107 5.57 -1.97 9.87
#